data_AF-A0A967LRA5-F1
#
_entry.id   AF-A0A967LRA5-F1
#
_cell.length_a   1.000
_cell.length_b   1.000
_cell.length_c   1.000
_cell.angle_alpha   90.00
_cell.angle_beta   90.00
_cell.angle_gamma   90.00
#
_symmetry.space_group_name_H-M   'P 1'
#
loop_
_entity.id
_entity.type
_entity.pdbx_description
1 polymer ?
#
loop_
_entity_poly.entity_id
_entity_poly.type
_entity_poly.pdbx_seq_one_letter_code
_entity_poly.pdbx_strand_id
1 'polypeptide(L)'
;MVDVSAPLQPTFRGCYTDDVGLIAPGRTHDGQCVVYHGPDARYHDRQICIASNETALRFLDITRPDSVIEIAKATYPAAAYTHQGWLTEDHRYFFMNDELDELAGLATRTRTLIWDVSVLDDPVLVGEHLGPDGATDHNLFIRGDLLFEANYQAGVHILDIADPENPVPIGSFDTTPYEGNPPGFATGAWTAFPFLDSGTLVVTSMYEGVFLLRPRRLVP
;
A
#
# COMPACT_ATOMS: atom_id res chain seq x y z
N MET A 1 -19.30 -0.89 1.86
CA MET A 1 -19.29 -2.33 2.16
C MET A 1 -20.52 -2.99 1.53
N VAL A 2 -20.27 -4.03 0.75
CA VAL A 2 -21.27 -4.75 -0.03
C VAL A 2 -21.13 -6.23 0.30
N ASP A 3 -22.23 -6.90 0.63
CA ASP A 3 -22.28 -8.34 0.77
C ASP A 3 -22.44 -8.96 -0.61
N VAL A 4 -21.44 -9.74 -1.01
CA VAL A 4 -21.37 -10.42 -2.31
C VAL A 4 -21.54 -11.94 -2.20
N SER A 5 -22.03 -12.44 -1.06
CA SER A 5 -22.29 -13.87 -0.85
C SER A 5 -23.33 -14.45 -1.82
N ALA A 6 -24.21 -13.58 -2.34
CA ALA A 6 -25.06 -13.84 -3.49
C ALA A 6 -24.55 -13.03 -4.70
N PRO A 7 -23.70 -13.60 -5.58
CA PRO A 7 -22.99 -12.82 -6.61
C PRO A 7 -23.91 -12.12 -7.63
N LEU A 8 -25.10 -12.66 -7.87
CA LEU A 8 -26.10 -12.05 -8.75
C LEU A 8 -26.96 -11.00 -8.05
N GLN A 9 -26.87 -10.88 -6.73
CA GLN A 9 -27.69 -10.01 -5.89
C GLN A 9 -26.84 -9.41 -4.76
N PRO A 10 -25.82 -8.60 -5.10
CA PRO A 10 -25.03 -7.91 -4.09
C PRO A 10 -25.93 -6.99 -3.26
N THR A 11 -25.75 -6.97 -1.94
CA THR A 11 -26.55 -6.12 -1.04
C THR A 11 -25.67 -5.13 -0.30
N PHE A 12 -26.12 -3.88 -0.18
CA PHE A 12 -25.41 -2.87 0.59
C PHE A 12 -25.48 -3.18 2.08
N ARG A 13 -24.34 -3.10 2.79
CA ARG A 13 -24.25 -3.37 4.23
C ARG A 13 -23.90 -2.15 5.08
N GLY A 14 -23.37 -1.11 4.46
CA GLY A 14 -22.94 0.12 5.12
C GLY A 14 -21.70 0.72 4.47
N CYS A 15 -21.28 1.88 4.92
CA CYS A 15 -20.10 2.58 4.41
C CYS A 15 -19.45 3.40 5.51
N TYR A 16 -18.15 3.61 5.36
CA TYR A 16 -17.44 4.70 6.01
C TYR A 16 -17.34 5.86 5.04
N THR A 17 -17.34 7.08 5.55
CA THR A 17 -17.10 8.30 4.78
C THR A 17 -16.27 9.21 5.67
N ASP A 18 -15.08 9.57 5.19
CA ASP A 18 -14.21 10.52 5.88
C ASP A 18 -14.88 11.92 5.93
N ASP A 19 -14.43 12.78 6.83
CA ASP A 19 -14.91 14.17 6.93
C ASP A 19 -14.06 15.14 6.09
N VAL A 20 -12.87 14.70 5.65
CA VAL A 20 -11.92 15.46 4.83
C VAL A 20 -11.54 14.71 3.55
N GLY A 21 -10.79 15.38 2.67
CA GLY A 21 -10.23 14.83 1.44
C GLY A 21 -9.61 15.94 0.59
N LEU A 22 -8.72 15.58 -0.34
CA LEU A 22 -8.02 16.56 -1.19
C LEU A 22 -8.85 16.94 -2.40
N ILE A 23 -9.43 15.94 -3.07
CA ILE A 23 -10.28 16.16 -4.25
C ILE A 23 -11.70 16.55 -3.82
N ALA A 24 -12.24 15.82 -2.83
CA ALA A 24 -13.52 16.08 -2.19
C ALA A 24 -13.56 15.43 -0.80
N PRO A 25 -14.35 15.95 0.16
CA PRO A 25 -14.56 15.29 1.45
C PRO A 25 -15.09 13.87 1.30
N GLY A 26 -14.68 12.97 2.18
CA GLY A 26 -15.22 11.62 2.25
C GLY A 26 -14.58 10.59 1.34
N ARG A 27 -13.38 10.88 0.80
CA ARG A 27 -12.67 9.95 -0.06
C ARG A 27 -11.73 9.03 0.71
N THR A 28 -11.86 7.76 0.39
CA THR A 28 -10.84 6.72 0.59
C THR A 28 -10.34 6.35 -0.80
N HIS A 29 -9.04 6.48 -1.02
CA HIS A 29 -8.40 6.09 -2.27
C HIS A 29 -8.29 4.55 -2.34
N ASP A 30 -7.67 3.95 -1.32
CA ASP A 30 -7.55 2.51 -1.14
C ASP A 30 -7.74 2.14 0.34
N GLY A 31 -7.98 0.87 0.63
CA GLY A 31 -7.96 0.36 2.00
C GLY A 31 -7.73 -1.14 2.05
N GLN A 32 -6.88 -1.56 2.98
CA GLN A 32 -6.68 -2.96 3.27
C GLN A 32 -7.51 -3.35 4.49
N CYS A 33 -8.37 -4.36 4.33
CA CYS A 33 -9.20 -4.88 5.41
C CYS A 33 -8.83 -6.33 5.73
N VAL A 34 -8.65 -6.63 7.02
CA VAL A 34 -8.25 -7.96 7.51
C VAL A 34 -9.10 -8.37 8.71
N VAL A 35 -9.21 -9.68 8.95
CA VAL A 35 -9.51 -10.17 10.31
C VAL A 35 -8.22 -10.00 11.11
N TYR A 36 -8.21 -9.09 12.07
CA TYR A 36 -6.99 -8.67 12.73
C TYR A 36 -6.50 -9.72 13.73
N HIS A 37 -5.27 -10.18 13.53
CA HIS A 37 -4.56 -11.10 14.42
C HIS A 37 -3.23 -10.52 14.92
N GLY A 38 -3.09 -9.19 14.87
CA GLY A 38 -1.87 -8.50 15.25
C GLY A 38 -1.71 -8.31 16.76
N PRO A 39 -0.67 -7.57 17.17
CA PRO A 39 -0.27 -7.42 18.57
C PRO A 39 -1.27 -6.64 19.45
N ASP A 40 -2.16 -5.83 18.89
CA ASP A 40 -3.17 -5.11 19.68
C ASP A 40 -4.34 -6.03 20.07
N ALA A 41 -4.20 -6.68 21.22
CA ALA A 41 -5.17 -7.67 21.70
C ALA A 41 -6.61 -7.14 21.88
N ARG A 42 -6.83 -5.82 21.93
CA ARG A 42 -8.17 -5.22 22.04
C ARG A 42 -9.01 -5.43 20.77
N TYR A 43 -8.35 -5.58 19.63
CA TYR A 43 -8.95 -5.69 18.30
C TYR A 43 -8.75 -7.07 17.66
N HIS A 44 -8.19 -8.03 18.40
CA HIS A 44 -8.03 -9.40 17.90
C HIS A 44 -9.38 -10.01 17.46
N ASP A 45 -9.38 -10.73 16.34
CA ASP A 45 -10.55 -11.32 15.67
C ASP A 45 -11.61 -10.33 15.17
N ARG A 46 -11.30 -9.02 15.18
CA ARG A 46 -12.15 -7.98 14.59
C ARG A 46 -11.83 -7.77 13.13
N GLN A 47 -12.79 -7.27 12.36
CA GLN A 47 -12.54 -6.83 10.99
C GLN A 47 -12.02 -5.39 11.03
N ILE A 48 -10.72 -5.22 10.77
CA ILE A 48 -10.04 -3.92 10.78
C ILE A 48 -9.69 -3.53 9.36
N CYS A 49 -9.97 -2.28 9.00
CA CYS A 49 -9.47 -1.67 7.76
C CYS A 49 -8.49 -0.54 8.08
N ILE A 50 -7.39 -0.50 7.33
CA ILE A 50 -6.51 0.68 7.24
C ILE A 50 -6.78 1.31 5.88
N ALA A 51 -7.36 2.51 5.89
CA ALA A 51 -7.81 3.22 4.70
C ALA A 51 -6.89 4.42 4.41
N SER A 52 -6.40 4.49 3.18
CA SER A 52 -5.60 5.59 2.64
C SER A 52 -6.53 6.67 2.11
N ASN A 53 -6.74 7.73 2.90
CA ASN A 53 -7.80 8.71 2.65
C ASN A 53 -7.26 10.05 2.11
N GLU A 54 -6.29 9.98 1.20
CA GLU A 54 -5.64 11.12 0.51
C GLU A 54 -4.83 12.06 1.42
N THR A 55 -5.30 12.32 2.64
CA THR A 55 -4.73 13.28 3.60
C THR A 55 -4.09 12.61 4.82
N ALA A 56 -4.45 11.36 5.08
CA ALA A 56 -4.02 10.58 6.23
C ALA A 56 -4.51 9.13 6.13
N LEU A 57 -3.93 8.24 6.93
CA LEU A 57 -4.49 6.92 7.17
C LEU A 57 -5.65 7.00 8.16
N ARG A 58 -6.68 6.19 7.94
CA ARG A 58 -7.76 5.93 8.90
C ARG A 58 -7.76 4.47 9.30
N PHE A 59 -7.75 4.23 10.60
CA PHE A 59 -7.87 2.91 11.19
C PHE A 59 -9.32 2.71 11.61
N LEU A 60 -9.98 1.68 11.08
CA LEU A 60 -11.42 1.50 11.19
C LEU A 60 -11.74 0.09 11.71
N ASP A 61 -12.57 -0.01 12.75
CA ASP A 61 -13.24 -1.27 13.11
C ASP A 61 -14.55 -1.36 12.31
N ILE A 62 -14.57 -2.25 11.33
CA ILE A 62 -15.71 -2.53 10.45
C ILE A 62 -16.40 -3.85 10.79
N THR A 63 -16.13 -4.43 11.97
CA THR A 63 -16.74 -5.71 12.41
C THR A 63 -18.26 -5.69 12.28
N ARG A 64 -18.86 -4.52 12.53
CA ARG A 64 -20.26 -4.24 12.21
C ARG A 64 -20.31 -3.23 11.05
N PRO A 65 -20.62 -3.67 9.83
CA PRO A 65 -20.53 -2.81 8.64
C PRO A 65 -21.54 -1.65 8.64
N ASP A 66 -22.62 -1.75 9.40
CA ASP A 66 -23.65 -0.72 9.60
C ASP A 66 -23.30 0.30 10.69
N SER A 67 -22.21 0.07 11.44
CA SER A 67 -21.77 0.89 12.56
C SER A 67 -20.24 0.90 12.64
N VAL A 68 -19.59 1.44 11.60
CA VAL A 68 -18.12 1.60 11.57
C VAL A 68 -17.65 2.49 12.72
N ILE A 69 -16.57 2.09 13.37
CA ILE A 69 -15.90 2.86 14.42
C ILE A 69 -14.54 3.29 13.90
N GLU A 70 -14.28 4.59 13.89
CA GLU A 70 -12.92 5.10 13.67
C GLU A 70 -12.10 4.90 14.94
N ILE A 71 -10.98 4.18 14.81
CA ILE A 71 -10.03 3.89 15.88
C ILE A 71 -9.01 5.02 15.98
N ALA A 72 -8.41 5.39 14.86
CA ALA A 72 -7.39 6.45 14.79
C ALA A 72 -7.27 7.08 13.41
N LYS A 73 -6.64 8.24 13.41
CA LYS A 73 -6.17 8.99 12.25
C LYS A 73 -4.67 9.18 12.36
N ALA A 74 -3.92 8.71 11.37
CA ALA A 74 -2.47 8.86 11.32
C ALA A 74 -2.06 9.85 10.23
N THR A 75 -1.28 10.86 10.59
CA THR A 75 -0.72 11.88 9.68
C THR A 75 0.81 11.84 9.74
N TYR A 76 1.47 12.23 8.65
CA TYR A 76 2.93 12.25 8.55
C TYR A 76 3.44 13.56 7.94
N PRO A 77 4.72 13.91 8.15
CA PRO A 77 5.33 15.06 7.50
C PRO A 77 5.40 14.89 5.98
N ALA A 78 5.28 16.00 5.26
CA ALA A 78 5.42 16.04 3.80
C ALA A 78 4.39 15.16 3.05
N ALA A 79 3.18 15.03 3.60
CA ALA A 79 2.07 14.36 2.93
C ALA A 79 1.57 15.14 1.70
N ALA A 80 1.36 14.43 0.59
CA ALA A 80 0.76 14.97 -0.63
C ALA A 80 -0.50 14.20 -1.05
N TYR A 81 -0.46 12.87 -1.10
CA TYR A 81 -1.57 11.98 -1.43
C TYR A 81 -1.37 10.60 -0.81
N THR A 82 -1.87 10.41 0.42
CA THR A 82 -1.90 9.10 1.08
C THR A 82 -2.65 8.10 0.21
N HIS A 83 -1.91 7.19 -0.44
CA HIS A 83 -2.39 6.50 -1.64
C HIS A 83 -2.82 5.04 -1.37
N GLN A 84 -1.86 4.17 -1.06
CA GLN A 84 -2.09 2.73 -0.88
C GLN A 84 -1.05 2.17 0.08
N GLY A 85 -1.41 1.10 0.78
CA GLY A 85 -0.48 0.42 1.67
C GLY A 85 -0.91 -1.00 2.01
N TRP A 86 -0.03 -1.72 2.70
CA TRP A 86 -0.19 -3.14 3.02
C TRP A 86 0.45 -3.51 4.36
N LEU A 87 -0.27 -4.32 5.14
CA LEU A 87 0.17 -4.90 6.41
C LEU A 87 1.16 -6.04 6.17
N THR A 88 2.14 -6.16 7.08
CA THR A 88 2.91 -7.40 7.26
C THR A 88 1.99 -8.53 7.73
N GLU A 89 2.39 -9.78 7.49
CA GLU A 89 1.56 -10.97 7.81
C GLU A 89 1.21 -11.09 9.30
N ASP A 90 2.05 -10.54 10.19
CA ASP A 90 1.80 -10.46 11.64
C ASP A 90 0.94 -9.25 12.04
N HIS A 91 0.49 -8.45 11.07
CA HIS A 91 -0.29 -7.22 11.21
C HIS A 91 0.33 -6.17 12.15
N ARG A 92 1.66 -6.17 12.30
CA ARG A 92 2.36 -5.21 13.15
C ARG A 92 2.83 -3.98 12.39
N TYR A 93 3.33 -4.14 11.16
CA TYR A 93 3.83 -3.03 10.36
C TYR A 93 2.92 -2.78 9.16
N PHE A 94 2.75 -1.52 8.80
CA PHE A 94 2.03 -1.10 7.60
C PHE A 94 2.96 -0.27 6.72
N PHE A 95 3.17 -0.74 5.50
CA PHE A 95 3.95 -0.03 4.47
C PHE A 95 2.99 0.77 3.61
N MET A 96 3.33 2.01 3.28
CA MET A 96 2.42 2.92 2.61
C MET A 96 3.17 3.87 1.68
N ASN A 97 2.58 4.08 0.51
CA ASN A 97 3.08 4.98 -0.53
C ASN A 97 2.27 6.28 -0.60
N ASP A 98 2.93 7.37 -1.01
CA ASP A 98 2.35 8.70 -1.22
C ASP A 98 2.53 9.13 -2.67
N GLU A 99 1.50 8.90 -3.48
CA GLU A 99 1.58 8.98 -4.95
C GLU A 99 1.86 10.40 -5.49
N LEU A 100 1.78 11.45 -4.68
CA LEU A 100 2.03 12.82 -5.14
C LEU A 100 3.29 13.45 -4.57
N ASP A 101 4.02 12.81 -3.66
CA ASP A 101 5.07 13.50 -2.93
C ASP A 101 6.33 13.78 -3.77
N GLU A 102 6.68 12.95 -4.75
CA GLU A 102 7.78 13.25 -5.68
C GLU A 102 7.36 14.27 -6.74
N LEU A 103 6.12 14.17 -7.23
CA LEU A 103 5.58 15.14 -8.18
C LEU A 103 5.44 16.54 -7.56
N ALA A 104 5.12 16.61 -6.26
CA ALA A 104 5.07 17.84 -5.49
C ALA A 104 6.47 18.35 -5.06
N GLY A 105 7.54 17.57 -5.30
CA GLY A 105 8.90 17.90 -4.90
C GLY A 105 9.14 17.83 -3.39
N LEU A 106 8.29 17.10 -2.67
CA LEU A 106 8.40 16.83 -1.24
C LEU A 106 9.33 15.65 -0.95
N ALA A 107 9.39 14.67 -1.85
CA ALA A 107 10.41 13.63 -1.90
C ALA A 107 11.22 13.77 -3.21
N THR A 108 12.50 13.40 -3.17
CA THR A 108 13.39 13.46 -4.35
C THR A 108 13.50 12.13 -5.07
N ARG A 109 12.99 11.06 -4.44
CA ARG A 109 13.02 9.66 -4.87
C ARG A 109 11.77 8.98 -4.34
N THR A 110 11.35 7.92 -5.03
CA THR A 110 10.29 6.98 -4.57
C THR A 110 10.40 6.72 -3.07
N ARG A 111 9.29 6.84 -2.33
CA ARG A 111 9.28 6.88 -0.87
C ARG A 111 8.19 6.01 -0.27
N THR A 112 8.62 4.93 0.35
CA THR A 112 7.73 4.05 1.12
C THR A 112 7.80 4.39 2.61
N LEU A 113 6.68 4.76 3.22
CA LEU A 113 6.56 5.01 4.65
C LEU A 113 6.32 3.72 5.43
N ILE A 114 6.92 3.62 6.61
CA ILE A 114 6.89 2.42 7.45
C ILE A 114 6.26 2.78 8.79
N TRP A 115 5.10 2.22 9.07
CA TRP A 115 4.34 2.44 10.29
C TRP A 115 4.41 1.22 11.20
N ASP A 116 4.78 1.41 12.47
CA ASP A 116 4.49 0.43 13.54
C ASP A 116 3.06 0.70 14.01
N VAL A 117 2.18 -0.27 13.75
CA VAL A 117 0.76 -0.25 14.10
C VAL A 117 0.46 -1.28 15.18
N SER A 118 1.44 -1.54 16.05
CA SER A 118 1.28 -2.47 17.17
C SER A 118 0.21 -2.04 18.19
N VAL A 119 -0.12 -0.76 18.19
CA VAL A 119 -1.21 -0.14 18.95
C VAL A 119 -2.07 0.62 17.94
N LEU A 120 -3.27 0.10 17.63
CA LEU A 120 -4.06 0.59 16.48
C LEU A 120 -4.62 2.01 16.70
N ASP A 121 -4.76 2.46 17.95
CA ASP A 121 -5.18 3.82 18.30
C ASP A 121 -4.02 4.82 18.48
N ASP A 122 -2.78 4.37 18.31
CA ASP A 122 -1.55 5.20 18.34
C ASP A 122 -0.51 4.70 17.30
N PRO A 123 -0.85 4.73 15.99
CA PRO A 123 0.07 4.30 14.93
C PRO A 123 1.28 5.24 14.83
N VAL A 124 2.48 4.68 14.78
CA VAL A 124 3.74 5.43 14.80
C VAL A 124 4.49 5.28 13.48
N LEU A 125 4.83 6.39 12.84
CA LEU A 125 5.77 6.38 11.71
C LEU A 125 7.19 6.12 12.26
N VAL A 126 7.73 4.93 11.98
CA VAL A 126 9.03 4.49 12.51
C VAL A 126 10.18 4.71 11.52
N GLY A 127 9.86 4.80 10.23
CA GLY A 127 10.87 5.03 9.20
C GLY A 127 10.30 5.27 7.82
N GLU A 128 11.21 5.45 6.87
CA GLU A 128 10.93 5.55 5.45
C GLU A 128 12.02 4.84 4.66
N HIS A 129 11.64 4.22 3.55
CA HIS A 129 12.56 3.70 2.54
C HIS A 129 12.56 4.63 1.34
N LEU A 130 13.74 5.12 0.95
CA LEU A 130 13.91 5.87 -0.29
C LEU A 130 14.52 4.95 -1.34
N GLY A 131 13.78 4.72 -2.42
CA GLY A 131 14.25 3.98 -3.58
C GLY A 131 15.35 4.72 -4.35
N PRO A 132 15.87 4.12 -5.44
CA PRO A 132 16.95 4.73 -6.21
C PRO A 132 16.46 5.75 -7.24
N ASP A 133 15.19 5.71 -7.62
CA ASP A 133 14.61 6.44 -8.75
C ASP A 133 13.76 7.63 -8.30
N GLY A 134 13.70 8.66 -9.14
CA GLY A 134 12.86 9.86 -8.98
C GLY A 134 11.47 9.73 -9.58
N ALA A 135 11.06 8.52 -10.00
CA ALA A 135 9.70 8.25 -10.46
C ALA A 135 8.70 8.39 -9.30
N THR A 136 7.42 8.31 -9.63
CA THR A 136 6.35 8.26 -8.62
C THR A 136 6.21 6.85 -8.07
N ASP A 137 6.27 6.69 -6.75
CA ASP A 137 5.85 5.49 -6.07
C ASP A 137 4.33 5.32 -6.14
N HIS A 138 3.85 4.08 -6.17
CA HIS A 138 2.42 3.85 -6.42
C HIS A 138 1.87 2.70 -5.58
N ASN A 139 1.79 1.49 -6.13
CA ASN A 139 1.21 0.34 -5.42
C ASN A 139 2.29 -0.56 -4.84
N LEU A 140 2.06 -1.07 -3.63
CA LEU A 140 2.87 -2.08 -3.01
C LEU A 140 2.05 -3.23 -2.42
N PHE A 141 2.66 -4.41 -2.36
CA PHE A 141 2.09 -5.58 -1.70
C PHE A 141 3.17 -6.32 -0.91
N ILE A 142 2.78 -6.87 0.24
CA ILE A 142 3.62 -7.77 1.03
C ILE A 142 3.16 -9.21 0.83
N ARG A 143 4.14 -10.12 0.69
CA ARG A 143 3.91 -11.58 0.76
C ARG A 143 5.06 -12.22 1.51
N GLY A 144 4.81 -12.66 2.75
CA GLY A 144 5.87 -13.06 3.66
C GLY A 144 6.83 -11.89 3.94
N ASP A 145 8.14 -12.14 3.84
CA ASP A 145 9.18 -11.13 4.12
C ASP A 145 9.55 -10.28 2.88
N LEU A 146 8.70 -10.25 1.86
CA LEU A 146 8.98 -9.51 0.61
C LEU A 146 7.95 -8.42 0.37
N LEU A 147 8.46 -7.22 0.09
CA LEU A 147 7.69 -6.09 -0.42
C LEU A 147 7.88 -6.00 -1.93
N PHE A 148 6.77 -5.93 -2.67
CA PHE A 148 6.74 -5.76 -4.12
C PHE A 148 6.15 -4.40 -4.44
N GLU A 149 6.96 -3.52 -5.01
CA GLU A 149 6.59 -2.14 -5.33
C GLU A 149 6.45 -2.00 -6.84
N ALA A 150 5.37 -1.37 -7.28
CA ALA A 150 5.18 -0.90 -8.65
C ALA A 150 5.28 0.63 -8.61
N ASN A 151 6.33 1.17 -9.22
CA ASN A 151 6.72 2.58 -9.13
C ASN A 151 6.68 3.24 -10.51
N TYR A 152 5.51 3.22 -11.15
CA TYR A 152 5.28 3.78 -12.49
C TYR A 152 6.49 3.54 -13.42
N GLN A 153 7.16 4.60 -13.88
CA GLN A 153 8.26 4.51 -14.84
C GLN A 153 9.52 3.80 -14.30
N ALA A 154 9.73 3.73 -12.99
CA ALA A 154 10.81 2.92 -12.43
C ALA A 154 10.51 1.41 -12.47
N GLY A 155 9.31 1.02 -12.91
CA GLY A 155 8.91 -0.37 -13.04
C GLY A 155 8.68 -1.01 -11.67
N VAL A 156 9.23 -2.20 -11.47
CA VAL A 156 9.03 -2.99 -10.25
C VAL A 156 10.29 -3.06 -9.44
N HIS A 157 10.17 -2.84 -8.12
CA HIS A 157 11.22 -3.07 -7.14
C HIS A 157 10.77 -4.13 -6.14
N ILE A 158 11.71 -4.94 -5.67
CA ILE A 158 11.45 -5.96 -4.65
C ILE A 158 12.43 -5.73 -3.51
N LEU A 159 11.88 -5.56 -2.31
CA LEU A 159 12.65 -5.42 -1.08
C LEU A 159 12.46 -6.66 -0.19
N ASP A 160 13.52 -7.07 0.50
CA ASP A 160 13.46 -7.94 1.67
C ASP A 160 13.15 -7.07 2.89
N ILE A 161 12.07 -7.42 3.59
CA ILE A 161 11.56 -6.72 4.77
C ILE A 161 11.53 -7.64 6.00
N ALA A 162 12.40 -8.67 6.05
CA ALA A 162 12.56 -9.50 7.26
C ALA A 162 12.93 -8.67 8.50
N ASP A 163 13.57 -7.52 8.30
CA ASP A 163 13.63 -6.42 9.26
C ASP A 163 12.80 -5.25 8.69
N PRO A 164 11.53 -5.07 9.10
CA PRO A 164 10.62 -4.10 8.50
C PRO A 164 11.10 -2.65 8.57
N GLU A 165 11.89 -2.30 9.58
CA GLU A 165 12.44 -0.95 9.76
C GLU A 165 13.70 -0.72 8.91
N ASN A 166 14.28 -1.77 8.33
CA ASN A 166 15.47 -1.70 7.48
C ASN A 166 15.29 -2.48 6.16
N PRO A 167 14.38 -2.07 5.25
CA PRO A 167 14.17 -2.75 3.98
C PRO A 167 15.42 -2.81 3.10
N VAL A 168 15.70 -3.97 2.51
CA VAL A 168 16.87 -4.21 1.65
C VAL A 168 16.44 -4.51 0.22
N PRO A 169 16.88 -3.73 -0.79
CA PRO A 169 16.59 -4.04 -2.19
C PRO A 169 17.22 -5.37 -2.63
N ILE A 170 16.42 -6.24 -3.24
CA ILE A 170 16.87 -7.57 -3.71
C ILE A 170 16.57 -7.87 -5.19
N GLY A 171 15.85 -6.99 -5.87
CA GLY A 171 15.61 -7.12 -7.30
C GLY A 171 14.81 -5.96 -7.87
N SER A 172 14.91 -5.79 -9.19
CA SER A 172 14.06 -4.85 -9.93
C SER A 172 13.80 -5.36 -11.35
N PHE A 173 12.77 -4.81 -11.97
CA PHE A 173 12.45 -5.02 -13.38
C PHE A 173 11.84 -3.75 -13.95
N ASP A 174 12.55 -3.15 -14.90
CA ASP A 174 12.12 -1.94 -15.58
C ASP A 174 11.13 -2.27 -16.71
N THR A 175 9.90 -1.76 -16.58
CA THR A 175 8.85 -1.92 -17.60
C THR A 175 8.98 -0.90 -18.72
N THR A 176 9.69 0.20 -18.49
CA THR A 176 9.81 1.38 -19.36
C THR A 176 11.29 1.79 -19.56
N PRO A 177 12.17 0.89 -20.04
CA PRO A 177 13.63 1.11 -20.10
C PRO A 177 14.10 2.14 -21.13
N TYR A 178 13.17 2.86 -21.73
CA TYR A 178 13.38 3.92 -22.71
C TYR A 178 13.10 5.31 -22.13
N GLU A 179 12.67 5.40 -20.88
CA GLU A 179 12.40 6.67 -20.18
C GLU A 179 13.42 6.93 -19.08
N GLY A 180 13.46 8.17 -18.57
CA GLY A 180 14.43 8.61 -17.56
C GLY A 180 13.90 8.58 -16.13
N ASN A 181 12.80 7.87 -15.88
CA ASN A 181 12.10 7.78 -14.60
C ASN A 181 11.73 9.13 -13.95
N PRO A 182 11.20 10.15 -14.68
CA PRO A 182 10.63 11.33 -14.02
C PRO A 182 9.37 11.00 -13.20
N PRO A 183 9.02 11.85 -12.20
CA PRO A 183 7.76 11.70 -11.48
C PRO A 183 6.56 11.98 -12.40
N GLY A 184 5.46 11.26 -12.20
CA GLY A 184 4.22 11.41 -12.96
C GLY A 184 3.49 10.10 -13.27
N PHE A 185 2.43 10.22 -14.06
CA PHE A 185 1.40 9.18 -14.28
C PHE A 185 1.32 8.65 -15.70
N ALA A 186 2.35 8.91 -16.53
CA ALA A 186 2.22 8.77 -17.97
C ALA A 186 2.31 7.32 -18.46
N THR A 187 3.15 6.48 -17.86
CA THR A 187 3.41 5.09 -18.29
C THR A 187 4.04 4.31 -17.11
N GLY A 188 4.29 3.02 -17.29
CA GLY A 188 5.03 2.18 -16.37
C GLY A 188 4.16 1.33 -15.46
N ALA A 189 4.79 0.63 -14.52
CA ALA A 189 4.16 -0.36 -13.66
C ALA A 189 3.07 0.25 -12.78
N TRP A 190 1.81 -0.11 -13.06
CA TRP A 190 0.65 0.27 -12.27
C TRP A 190 0.48 -0.62 -11.04
N THR A 191 0.77 -1.91 -11.17
CA THR A 191 0.64 -2.88 -10.08
C THR A 191 1.57 -4.08 -10.28
N ALA A 192 1.97 -4.72 -9.19
CA ALA A 192 2.81 -5.92 -9.18
C ALA A 192 2.20 -6.98 -8.24
N PHE A 193 1.30 -7.82 -8.75
CA PHE A 193 0.51 -8.77 -7.97
C PHE A 193 1.29 -10.06 -7.62
N PRO A 194 1.63 -10.31 -6.34
CA PRO A 194 2.52 -11.39 -5.97
C PRO A 194 1.80 -12.67 -5.50
N PHE A 195 0.46 -12.73 -5.50
CA PHE A 195 -0.29 -13.77 -4.77
C PHE A 195 -0.62 -15.05 -5.56
N LEU A 196 -0.02 -15.27 -6.74
CA LEU A 196 -0.19 -16.55 -7.43
C LEU A 196 0.57 -17.67 -6.71
N ASP A 197 -0.06 -18.83 -6.51
CA ASP A 197 0.55 -20.02 -5.90
C ASP A 197 1.80 -20.50 -6.64
N SER A 198 1.91 -20.21 -7.94
CA SER A 198 3.08 -20.55 -8.76
C SER A 198 4.35 -19.75 -8.41
N GLY A 199 4.24 -18.74 -7.54
CA GLY A 199 5.30 -17.76 -7.29
C GLY A 199 5.56 -16.82 -8.46
N THR A 200 4.63 -16.75 -9.42
CA THR A 200 4.69 -15.81 -10.54
C THR A 200 4.18 -14.45 -10.08
N LEU A 201 4.98 -13.42 -10.31
CA LEU A 201 4.58 -12.02 -10.13
C LEU A 201 3.93 -11.53 -11.43
N VAL A 202 2.69 -11.04 -11.33
CA VAL A 202 1.98 -10.45 -12.47
C VAL A 202 2.09 -8.94 -12.39
N VAL A 203 2.75 -8.33 -13.37
CA VAL A 203 2.93 -6.89 -13.43
C VAL A 203 2.08 -6.34 -14.55
N THR A 204 1.24 -5.35 -14.25
CA THR A 204 0.54 -4.59 -15.29
C THR A 204 1.21 -3.24 -15.45
N SER A 205 1.60 -2.92 -16.67
CA SER A 205 2.21 -1.64 -17.03
C SER A 205 1.28 -0.85 -17.94
N MET A 206 1.17 0.45 -17.71
CA MET A 206 0.39 1.34 -18.53
C MET A 206 1.04 1.47 -19.91
N TYR A 207 0.35 0.99 -20.95
CA TYR A 207 0.79 0.96 -22.36
C TYR A 207 1.78 -0.15 -22.74
N GLU A 208 2.58 -0.71 -21.82
CA GLU A 208 3.50 -1.82 -22.14
C GLU A 208 2.88 -3.21 -21.94
N GLY A 209 1.69 -3.27 -21.33
CA GLY A 209 0.91 -4.50 -21.21
C GLY A 209 1.19 -5.28 -19.93
N VAL A 210 1.27 -6.60 -20.04
CA VAL A 210 1.39 -7.51 -18.88
C VAL A 210 2.71 -8.27 -18.93
N PHE A 211 3.46 -8.23 -17.83
CA PHE A 211 4.68 -9.00 -17.64
C PHE A 211 4.44 -10.11 -16.60
N LEU A 212 4.95 -11.31 -16.89
CA LEU A 212 4.94 -12.44 -15.97
C LEU A 212 6.37 -12.70 -15.51
N LEU A 213 6.67 -12.29 -14.29
CA LEU A 213 8.01 -12.36 -13.73
C LEU A 213 8.10 -13.52 -12.73
N ARG A 214 9.29 -14.09 -12.59
CA ARG A 214 9.61 -15.00 -11.50
C ARG A 214 10.80 -14.42 -10.74
N PRO A 215 10.59 -13.81 -9.56
CA PRO A 215 11.66 -13.35 -8.71
C PRO A 215 12.62 -14.51 -8.43
N ARG A 216 13.92 -14.29 -8.66
CA ARG A 216 14.96 -15.23 -8.26
C ARG A 216 15.81 -14.53 -7.21
N ARG A 217 15.72 -14.99 -5.96
CA ARG A 217 16.67 -14.59 -4.94
C ARG A 217 18.04 -15.06 -5.42
N LEU A 218 18.95 -14.13 -5.70
CA LEU A 218 20.35 -14.47 -5.92
C LEU A 218 20.86 -14.98 -4.57
N VAL A 219 20.98 -16.29 -4.43
CA VAL A 219 21.66 -16.88 -3.28
C VAL A 219 23.15 -16.58 -3.49
N PRO A 220 23.86 -15.97 -2.52
CA PRO A 220 25.30 -15.84 -2.56
C PRO A 220 26.03 -17.18 -2.74
#